data_AF-A0A7X4JLC6-F1
#
_entry.id   AF-A0A7X4JLC6-F1
#
_cell.length_a   1.000
_cell.length_b   1.000
_cell.length_c   1.000
_cell.angle_alpha   90.00
_cell.angle_beta   90.00
_cell.angle_gamma   90.00
#
_symmetry.space_group_name_H-M   'P 1'
#
loop_
_entity.id
_entity.type
_entity.pdbx_description
1 polymer ?
#
loop_
_entity_poly.entity_id
_entity_poly.type
_entity_poly.pdbx_seq_one_letter_code
_entity_poly.pdbx_strand_id
1 'polypeptide(L)'
;MIDEGKERLDEFKKELRRLSATRIVRKHILFGECCMLSQDKYFDLRSEVADHFGLHPNDVLVVGSTKLGFSVVPDKKYRLFGNESDIDVALVSSRLFDEFWEQVFRYKYEGSYWPEYDQFVDYFFRGWIRPDKLPRSSMFPLREDWWNFFRSITNSRKYGDFKISGGLY
;
A
#
# COMPACT_ATOMS: atom_id res chain seq x y z
N MET A 1 -6.22 -20.79 -3.60
CA MET A 1 -6.10 -19.48 -2.90
C MET A 1 -6.51 -19.56 -1.43
N ILE A 2 -7.73 -20.00 -1.06
CA ILE A 2 -8.14 -20.10 0.36
C ILE A 2 -7.25 -21.07 1.15
N ASP A 3 -6.90 -22.22 0.56
CA ASP A 3 -6.07 -23.22 1.25
C ASP A 3 -4.61 -22.78 1.37
N GLU A 4 -4.04 -22.14 0.33
CA GLU A 4 -2.69 -21.57 0.38
C GLU A 4 -2.55 -20.48 1.46
N GLY A 5 -3.55 -19.61 1.60
CA GLY A 5 -3.55 -18.57 2.65
C GLY A 5 -3.56 -19.15 4.07
N LYS A 6 -4.23 -20.29 4.29
CA LYS A 6 -4.23 -21.00 5.58
C LYS A 6 -2.88 -21.64 5.86
N GLU A 7 -2.27 -22.30 4.87
CA GLU A 7 -0.94 -22.91 5.01
C GLU A 7 0.12 -21.87 5.36
N ARG A 8 0.13 -20.73 4.63
CA ARG A 8 1.03 -19.60 4.94
C ARG A 8 0.79 -19.03 6.33
N LEU A 9 -0.46 -18.91 6.76
CA LEU A 9 -0.80 -18.43 8.11
C LEU A 9 -0.24 -19.36 9.21
N ASP A 10 -0.36 -20.67 9.03
CA ASP A 10 0.14 -21.64 9.99
C ASP A 10 1.67 -21.68 10.03
N GLU A 11 2.34 -21.55 8.88
CA GLU A 11 3.80 -21.35 8.84
C GLU A 11 4.19 -20.05 9.55
N PHE A 12 3.53 -18.93 9.24
CA PHE A 12 3.78 -17.63 9.84
C PHE A 12 3.68 -17.67 11.36
N LYS A 13 2.64 -18.31 11.92
CA LYS A 13 2.47 -18.48 13.37
C LYS A 13 3.58 -19.30 14.01
N LYS A 14 4.07 -20.36 13.34
CA LYS A 14 5.22 -21.15 13.82
C LYS A 14 6.47 -20.29 13.86
N GLU A 15 6.70 -19.50 12.82
CA GLU A 15 7.89 -18.65 12.71
C GLU A 15 7.89 -17.46 13.66
N LEU A 16 6.74 -16.87 13.98
CA LEU A 16 6.61 -15.80 14.98
C LEU A 16 7.19 -16.19 16.34
N ARG A 17 7.21 -17.49 16.68
CA ARG A 17 7.76 -18.00 17.95
C ARG A 17 9.29 -18.18 17.92
N ARG A 18 9.89 -18.20 16.73
CA ARG A 18 11.29 -18.61 16.53
C ARG A 18 12.16 -17.50 15.93
N LEU A 19 11.58 -16.63 15.11
CA LEU A 19 12.29 -15.58 14.38
C LEU A 19 12.09 -14.23 15.05
N SER A 20 13.07 -13.34 14.89
CA SER A 20 12.92 -11.94 15.29
C SER A 20 11.93 -11.21 14.39
N ALA A 21 11.33 -10.13 14.90
CA ALA A 21 10.40 -9.29 14.13
C ALA A 21 11.00 -8.83 12.79
N THR A 22 12.28 -8.42 12.77
CA THR A 22 12.99 -8.02 11.54
C THR A 22 13.05 -9.15 10.52
N ARG A 23 13.31 -10.40 10.95
CA ARG A 23 13.34 -11.55 10.05
C ARG A 23 11.95 -11.88 9.50
N ILE A 24 10.92 -11.74 10.33
CA ILE A 24 9.52 -11.92 9.90
C ILE A 24 9.14 -10.89 8.83
N VAL A 25 9.40 -9.62 9.08
CA VAL A 25 9.11 -8.53 8.13
C VAL A 25 9.85 -8.75 6.82
N ARG A 26 11.16 -9.04 6.87
CA ARG A 26 11.94 -9.31 5.66
C ARG A 26 11.37 -10.51 4.91
N LYS A 27 11.21 -11.67 5.57
CA LYS A 27 10.80 -12.90 4.89
C LYS A 27 9.39 -12.81 4.29
N HIS A 28 8.42 -12.29 5.04
CA HIS A 28 7.00 -12.39 4.69
C HIS A 28 6.42 -11.13 4.03
N ILE A 29 6.94 -9.95 4.38
CA ILE A 29 6.39 -8.68 3.90
C ILE A 29 7.22 -8.14 2.74
N LEU A 30 8.55 -8.02 2.91
CA LEU A 30 9.42 -7.35 1.93
C LEU A 30 9.85 -8.28 0.79
N PHE A 31 10.15 -9.54 1.10
CA PHE A 31 10.64 -10.53 0.14
C PHE A 31 9.59 -11.59 -0.20
N GLY A 32 9.92 -12.45 -1.16
CA GLY A 32 9.11 -13.58 -1.58
C GLY A 32 7.97 -13.23 -2.52
N GLU A 33 7.14 -14.21 -2.81
CA GLU A 33 6.01 -14.10 -3.73
C GLU A 33 4.79 -13.45 -3.07
N CYS A 34 3.89 -12.92 -3.89
CA CYS A 34 2.57 -12.49 -3.45
C CYS A 34 1.66 -13.71 -3.34
N CYS A 35 0.94 -13.88 -2.23
CA CYS A 35 0.05 -15.04 -2.08
C CYS A 35 -1.15 -15.00 -3.03
N MET A 36 -1.66 -13.81 -3.32
CA MET A 36 -2.92 -13.66 -4.06
C MET A 36 -2.74 -13.23 -5.52
N LEU A 37 -1.52 -12.91 -5.95
CA LEU A 37 -1.19 -12.59 -7.34
C LEU A 37 -0.18 -13.59 -7.89
N SER A 38 -0.40 -14.04 -9.13
CA SER A 38 0.63 -14.81 -9.84
C SER A 38 1.92 -13.99 -9.98
N GLN A 39 3.05 -14.68 -10.19
CA GLN A 39 4.35 -14.02 -10.34
C GLN A 39 4.33 -12.95 -11.44
N ASP A 40 3.74 -13.25 -12.61
CA ASP A 40 3.62 -12.29 -13.72
C ASP A 40 2.76 -11.09 -13.34
N LYS A 41 1.58 -11.31 -12.73
CA LYS A 41 0.70 -10.21 -12.30
C LYS A 41 1.35 -9.35 -11.22
N TYR A 42 2.10 -9.95 -10.31
CA TYR A 42 2.83 -9.23 -9.28
C TYR A 42 3.96 -8.40 -9.87
N PHE A 43 4.71 -8.94 -10.83
CA PHE A 43 5.73 -8.21 -11.57
C PHE A 43 5.12 -7.04 -12.38
N ASP A 44 4.07 -7.30 -13.14
CA ASP A 44 3.39 -6.31 -13.96
C ASP A 44 2.81 -5.17 -13.13
N LEU A 45 2.17 -5.48 -11.99
CA LEU A 45 1.60 -4.44 -11.11
C LEU A 45 2.69 -3.51 -10.58
N ARG A 46 3.81 -4.08 -10.12
CA ARG A 46 4.92 -3.29 -9.60
C ARG A 46 5.56 -2.43 -10.68
N SER A 47 5.73 -2.98 -11.89
CA SER A 47 6.30 -2.28 -13.03
C SER A 47 5.39 -1.14 -13.48
N GLU A 48 4.09 -1.39 -13.64
CA GLU A 48 3.13 -0.38 -14.07
C GLU A 48 3.00 0.79 -13.08
N VAL A 49 3.02 0.52 -11.77
CA VAL A 49 3.06 1.55 -10.72
C VAL A 49 4.40 2.31 -10.75
N ALA A 50 5.52 1.59 -10.89
CA ALA A 50 6.84 2.20 -10.90
C ALA A 50 7.04 3.12 -12.10
N ASP A 51 6.63 2.68 -13.29
CA ASP A 51 6.73 3.44 -14.53
C ASP A 51 5.90 4.74 -14.46
N HIS A 52 4.66 4.67 -13.92
CA HIS A 52 3.80 5.84 -13.79
C HIS A 52 4.39 6.91 -12.86
N PHE A 53 4.94 6.52 -11.71
CA PHE A 53 5.48 7.45 -10.72
C PHE A 53 6.98 7.74 -10.86
N GLY A 54 7.65 7.16 -11.87
CA GLY A 54 9.09 7.29 -12.08
C GLY A 54 9.91 6.74 -10.91
N LEU A 55 9.60 5.50 -10.50
CA LEU A 55 10.27 4.77 -9.44
C LEU A 55 10.99 3.53 -10.00
N HIS A 56 11.85 2.93 -9.19
CA HIS A 56 12.35 1.59 -9.50
C HIS A 56 11.31 0.53 -9.03
N PRO A 57 11.06 -0.58 -9.75
CA PRO A 57 10.09 -1.60 -9.33
C PRO A 57 10.34 -2.20 -7.94
N ASN A 58 11.59 -2.19 -7.47
CA ASN A 58 11.94 -2.62 -6.11
C ASN A 58 11.39 -1.70 -5.01
N ASP A 59 11.12 -0.44 -5.34
CA ASP A 59 10.56 0.55 -4.42
C ASP A 59 9.03 0.49 -4.37
N VAL A 60 8.41 -0.38 -5.18
CA VAL A 60 6.99 -0.68 -5.15
C VAL A 60 6.78 -2.06 -4.55
N LEU A 61 5.98 -2.14 -3.49
CA LEU A 61 5.69 -3.39 -2.77
C LEU A 61 4.19 -3.62 -2.69
N VAL A 62 3.72 -4.84 -2.97
CA VAL A 62 2.38 -5.26 -2.54
C VAL A 62 2.49 -5.73 -1.09
N VAL A 63 1.63 -5.21 -0.23
CA VAL A 63 1.61 -5.47 1.20
C VAL A 63 0.22 -5.93 1.65
N GLY A 64 0.00 -6.00 2.96
CA GLY A 64 -1.31 -6.35 3.52
C GLY A 64 -1.72 -7.79 3.27
N SER A 65 -3.02 -8.04 3.29
CA SER A 65 -3.59 -9.38 3.15
C SER A 65 -3.41 -9.96 1.75
N THR A 66 -3.25 -9.13 0.71
CA THR A 66 -2.95 -9.60 -0.64
C THR A 66 -1.58 -10.30 -0.69
N LYS A 67 -0.56 -9.69 -0.07
CA LYS A 67 0.80 -10.25 0.01
C LYS A 67 0.85 -11.53 0.82
N LEU A 68 0.26 -11.52 2.01
CA LEU A 68 0.37 -12.59 3.00
C LEU A 68 -0.66 -13.71 2.82
N GLY A 69 -1.80 -13.41 2.19
CA GLY A 69 -2.99 -14.25 2.17
C GLY A 69 -3.87 -14.11 3.41
N PHE A 70 -3.47 -13.31 4.39
CA PHE A 70 -4.22 -13.00 5.60
C PHE A 70 -3.83 -11.62 6.16
N SER A 71 -4.71 -11.02 6.95
CA SER A 71 -4.44 -9.72 7.57
C SER A 71 -3.62 -9.84 8.86
N VAL A 72 -2.66 -8.92 9.04
CA VAL A 72 -1.91 -8.72 10.30
C VAL A 72 -2.36 -7.49 11.08
N VAL A 73 -3.34 -6.74 10.55
CA VAL A 73 -3.94 -5.58 11.24
C VAL A 73 -4.66 -6.07 12.50
N PRO A 74 -4.47 -5.44 13.68
CA PRO A 74 -5.01 -5.92 14.94
C PRO A 74 -6.51 -6.30 14.90
N ASP A 75 -7.37 -5.41 14.38
CA ASP A 75 -8.83 -5.62 14.36
C ASP A 75 -9.28 -6.70 13.36
N LYS A 76 -8.41 -7.07 12.42
CA LYS A 76 -8.66 -8.08 11.38
C LYS A 76 -7.63 -9.20 11.45
N LYS A 77 -7.00 -9.41 12.60
CA LYS A 77 -5.84 -10.29 12.74
C LYS A 77 -6.19 -11.71 12.31
N TYR A 78 -5.38 -12.25 11.40
CA TYR A 78 -5.50 -13.58 10.79
C TYR A 78 -6.76 -13.82 9.98
N ARG A 79 -7.56 -12.79 9.68
CA ARG A 79 -8.62 -12.90 8.69
C ARG A 79 -8.00 -13.21 7.34
N LEU A 80 -8.43 -14.31 6.72
CA LEU A 80 -7.97 -14.70 5.40
C LEU A 80 -8.38 -13.65 4.35
N PHE A 81 -7.59 -13.54 3.30
CA PHE A 81 -7.94 -12.76 2.13
C PHE A 81 -9.23 -13.31 1.50
N GLY A 82 -10.09 -12.41 1.01
CA GLY A 82 -11.37 -12.76 0.40
C GLY A 82 -11.98 -11.58 -0.34
N ASN A 83 -13.26 -11.69 -0.69
CA ASN A 83 -13.95 -10.75 -1.60
C ASN A 83 -13.98 -9.29 -1.13
N GLU A 84 -13.85 -9.05 0.18
CA GLU A 84 -13.82 -7.70 0.77
C GLU A 84 -12.40 -7.14 0.95
N SER A 85 -11.38 -7.81 0.41
CA SER A 85 -9.99 -7.40 0.55
C SER A 85 -9.55 -6.49 -0.59
N ASP A 86 -8.68 -5.54 -0.26
CA ASP A 86 -8.04 -4.63 -1.22
C ASP A 86 -6.61 -5.14 -1.55
N ILE A 87 -6.10 -4.77 -2.73
CA ILE A 87 -4.69 -4.85 -3.07
C ILE A 87 -4.01 -3.57 -2.59
N ASP A 88 -3.26 -3.69 -1.49
CA ASP A 88 -2.52 -2.58 -0.90
C ASP A 88 -1.11 -2.53 -1.49
N VAL A 89 -0.75 -1.39 -2.06
CA VAL A 89 0.57 -1.10 -2.64
C VAL A 89 1.27 -0.05 -1.79
N ALA A 90 2.50 -0.31 -1.39
CA ALA A 90 3.39 0.64 -0.74
C ALA A 90 4.41 1.12 -1.77
N LEU A 91 4.50 2.43 -1.96
CA LEU A 91 5.53 3.08 -2.77
C LEU A 91 6.52 3.72 -1.80
N VAL A 92 7.80 3.44 -1.98
CA VAL A 92 8.88 3.96 -1.13
C VAL A 92 9.66 4.99 -1.93
N SER A 93 9.54 6.27 -1.60
CA SER A 93 10.21 7.31 -2.37
C SER A 93 10.33 8.61 -1.58
N SER A 94 11.56 8.96 -1.20
CA SER A 94 11.84 10.26 -0.58
C SER A 94 11.45 11.42 -1.49
N ARG A 95 11.69 11.30 -2.80
CA ARG A 95 11.31 12.33 -3.78
C ARG A 95 9.80 12.59 -3.76
N LEU A 96 8.99 11.55 -3.94
CA LEU A 96 7.53 11.73 -3.92
C LEU A 96 7.05 12.19 -2.55
N PHE A 97 7.65 11.68 -1.47
CA PHE A 97 7.29 12.06 -0.11
C PHE A 97 7.51 13.57 0.10
N ASP A 98 8.66 14.10 -0.31
CA ASP A 98 8.99 15.52 -0.24
C ASP A 98 8.06 16.37 -1.13
N GLU A 99 7.74 15.91 -2.33
CA GLU A 99 6.81 16.60 -3.24
C GLU A 99 5.38 16.69 -2.66
N PHE A 100 4.88 15.61 -2.06
CA PHE A 100 3.59 15.62 -1.35
C PHE A 100 3.65 16.51 -0.10
N TRP A 101 4.74 16.43 0.65
CA TRP A 101 4.94 17.24 1.85
C TRP A 101 4.96 18.73 1.52
N GLU A 102 5.58 19.13 0.41
CA GLU A 102 5.57 20.51 -0.06
C GLU A 102 4.14 21.02 -0.34
N GLN A 103 3.31 20.19 -0.99
CA GLN A 103 1.89 20.55 -1.24
C GLN A 103 1.11 20.69 0.07
N VAL A 104 1.33 19.79 1.02
CA VAL A 104 0.73 19.85 2.36
C VAL A 104 1.14 21.13 3.09
N PHE A 105 2.42 21.46 3.06
CA PHE A 105 2.95 22.66 3.71
C PHE A 105 2.31 23.93 3.13
N ARG A 106 2.26 24.06 1.80
CA ARG A 106 1.63 25.20 1.11
C ARG A 106 0.14 25.30 1.46
N TYR A 107 -0.60 24.19 1.39
CA TYR A 107 -2.03 24.16 1.72
C TYR A 107 -2.29 24.61 3.16
N LYS A 108 -1.45 24.17 4.10
CA LYS A 108 -1.59 24.57 5.51
C LYS A 108 -1.23 26.03 5.74
N TYR A 109 -0.21 26.54 5.05
CA TYR A 109 0.22 27.94 5.13
C TYR A 109 -0.89 28.91 4.70
N GLU A 110 -1.66 28.55 3.67
CA GLU A 110 -2.79 29.36 3.20
C GLU A 110 -3.99 29.39 4.17
N GLY A 111 -3.95 28.62 5.27
CA GLY A 111 -5.04 28.56 6.23
C GLY A 111 -6.29 27.84 5.71
N SER A 112 -6.13 27.02 4.66
CA SER A 112 -7.23 26.33 4.01
C SER A 112 -7.91 25.30 4.92
N TYR A 113 -9.23 25.13 4.76
CA TYR A 113 -10.01 24.20 5.56
C TYR A 113 -9.58 22.74 5.30
N TRP A 114 -9.31 21.99 6.37
CA TRP A 114 -8.95 20.58 6.30
C TRP A 114 -9.53 19.83 7.50
N PRO A 115 -10.71 19.20 7.35
CA PRO A 115 -11.35 18.48 8.45
C PRO A 115 -10.56 17.25 8.91
N GLU A 116 -9.89 16.55 7.98
CA GLU A 116 -9.10 15.34 8.26
C GLU A 116 -7.63 15.62 8.66
N TYR A 117 -7.28 16.85 9.01
CA TYR A 117 -5.89 17.24 9.30
C TYR A 117 -5.26 16.39 10.39
N ASP A 118 -5.95 16.18 11.52
CA ASP A 118 -5.40 15.41 12.64
C ASP A 118 -5.15 13.95 12.26
N GLN A 119 -6.00 13.37 11.41
CA GLN A 119 -5.81 12.02 10.88
C GLN A 119 -4.61 11.96 9.93
N PHE A 120 -4.44 12.97 9.06
CA PHE A 120 -3.25 13.07 8.22
C PHE A 120 -1.98 13.14 9.06
N VAL A 121 -1.96 13.97 10.10
CA VAL A 121 -0.83 14.14 11.01
C VAL A 121 -0.45 12.83 11.69
N ASP A 122 -1.43 12.05 12.17
CA ASP A 122 -1.16 10.72 12.76
C ASP A 122 -0.44 9.78 11.79
N TYR A 123 -0.89 9.70 10.53
CA TYR A 123 -0.20 8.90 9.52
C TYR A 123 1.19 9.45 9.19
N PHE A 124 1.29 10.76 8.97
CA PHE A 124 2.53 11.43 8.62
C PHE A 124 3.63 11.18 9.65
N PHE A 125 3.34 11.32 10.95
CA PHE A 125 4.30 11.05 12.02
C PHE A 125 4.67 9.57 12.17
N ARG A 126 3.85 8.66 11.65
CA ARG A 126 4.19 7.23 11.53
C ARG A 126 5.10 6.92 10.33
N GLY A 127 5.46 7.95 9.55
CA GLY A 127 6.39 7.85 8.43
C GLY A 127 5.74 7.46 7.11
N TRP A 128 4.46 7.79 6.90
CA TRP A 128 3.80 7.53 5.62
C TRP A 128 2.70 8.56 5.33
N ILE A 129 2.52 8.87 4.06
CA ILE A 129 1.45 9.72 3.55
C ILE A 129 0.38 8.81 2.94
N ARG A 130 -0.88 9.18 3.18
CA ARG A 130 -2.06 8.62 2.51
C ARG A 130 -2.57 9.63 1.48
N PRO A 131 -2.09 9.60 0.22
CA PRO A 131 -2.52 10.59 -0.79
C PRO A 131 -4.02 10.62 -0.98
N ASP A 132 -4.71 9.48 -0.87
CA ASP A 132 -6.17 9.38 -0.96
C ASP A 132 -6.93 10.18 0.12
N LYS A 133 -6.26 10.53 1.23
CA LYS A 133 -6.81 11.27 2.38
C LYS A 133 -6.47 12.75 2.36
N LEU A 134 -5.70 13.22 1.38
CA LEU A 134 -5.45 14.66 1.23
C LEU A 134 -6.72 15.37 0.70
N PRO A 135 -6.92 16.65 1.07
CA PRO A 135 -8.03 17.46 0.60
C PRO A 135 -8.13 17.47 -0.94
N ARG A 136 -9.36 17.51 -1.45
CA ARG A 136 -9.58 17.77 -2.88
C ARG A 136 -9.37 19.26 -3.15
N SER A 137 -8.20 19.60 -3.68
CA SER A 137 -7.84 20.97 -4.02
C SER A 137 -6.92 20.96 -5.24
N SER A 138 -6.96 22.02 -6.05
CA SER A 138 -6.01 22.24 -7.13
C SER A 138 -4.56 22.38 -6.62
N MET A 139 -4.38 22.63 -5.32
CA MET A 139 -3.08 22.62 -4.65
C MET A 139 -2.48 21.22 -4.47
N PHE A 140 -3.26 20.15 -4.70
CA PHE A 140 -2.81 18.77 -4.63
C PHE A 140 -2.87 18.05 -6.00
N PRO A 141 -2.12 18.50 -7.02
CA PRO A 141 -2.14 17.84 -8.33
C PRO A 141 -1.64 16.38 -8.26
N LEU A 142 -0.68 16.08 -7.38
CA LEU A 142 -0.16 14.71 -7.21
C LEU A 142 -1.20 13.78 -6.59
N ARG A 143 -2.07 14.29 -5.71
CA ARG A 143 -3.20 13.53 -5.17
C ARG A 143 -4.18 13.12 -6.27
N GLU A 144 -4.50 14.05 -7.18
CA GLU A 144 -5.41 13.76 -8.28
C GLU A 144 -4.81 12.73 -9.25
N ASP A 145 -3.53 12.89 -9.61
CA ASP A 145 -2.82 11.91 -10.43
C ASP A 145 -2.80 10.53 -9.75
N TRP A 146 -2.45 10.47 -8.46
CA TRP A 146 -2.46 9.25 -7.67
C TRP A 146 -3.82 8.56 -7.67
N TRP A 147 -4.89 9.32 -7.39
CA TRP A 147 -6.24 8.80 -7.35
C TRP A 147 -6.68 8.26 -8.72
N ASN A 148 -6.42 9.02 -9.79
CA ASN A 148 -6.79 8.64 -11.15
C ASN A 148 -6.04 7.39 -11.62
N PHE A 149 -4.75 7.30 -11.35
CA PHE A 149 -3.94 6.14 -11.67
C PHE A 149 -4.44 4.87 -10.97
N PHE A 150 -4.56 4.89 -9.62
CA PHE A 150 -5.03 3.71 -8.88
C PHE A 150 -6.45 3.28 -9.25
N ARG A 151 -7.32 4.25 -9.56
CA ARG A 151 -8.66 3.98 -10.07
C ARG A 151 -8.61 3.35 -11.47
N SER A 152 -7.72 3.82 -12.35
CA SER A 152 -7.54 3.26 -13.70
C SER A 152 -7.14 1.80 -13.65
N ILE A 153 -6.09 1.47 -12.89
CA ILE A 153 -5.60 0.09 -12.79
C ILE A 153 -6.61 -0.83 -12.08
N THR A 154 -7.38 -0.31 -11.11
CA THR A 154 -8.51 -1.04 -10.50
C THR A 154 -9.58 -1.37 -11.55
N ASN A 155 -9.98 -0.37 -12.36
CA ASN A 155 -11.02 -0.54 -13.38
C ASN A 155 -10.59 -1.46 -14.53
N SER A 156 -9.28 -1.58 -14.79
CA SER A 156 -8.74 -2.48 -15.81
C SER A 156 -9.02 -3.96 -15.52
N ARG A 157 -9.22 -4.32 -14.24
CA ARG A 157 -9.36 -5.70 -13.74
C ARG A 157 -8.19 -6.64 -14.10
N LYS A 158 -7.06 -6.11 -14.60
CA LYS A 158 -5.85 -6.87 -14.97
C LYS A 158 -5.33 -7.71 -13.80
N TYR A 159 -5.42 -7.17 -12.59
CA TYR A 159 -4.93 -7.78 -11.35
C TYR A 159 -6.03 -8.47 -10.52
N GLY A 160 -7.22 -8.66 -11.10
CA GLY A 160 -8.39 -9.24 -10.45
C GLY A 160 -9.47 -8.22 -10.12
N ASP A 161 -10.61 -8.71 -9.64
CA ASP A 161 -11.78 -7.90 -9.26
C ASP A 161 -11.65 -7.32 -7.84
N PHE A 162 -10.49 -6.75 -7.54
CA PHE A 162 -10.18 -6.15 -6.23
C PHE A 162 -9.82 -4.68 -6.40
N LYS A 163 -10.20 -3.87 -5.42
CA LYS A 163 -9.76 -2.48 -5.37
C LYS A 163 -8.26 -2.43 -5.12
N ILE A 164 -7.55 -1.58 -5.85
CA ILE A 164 -6.11 -1.35 -5.68
C ILE A 164 -5.92 0.02 -5.06
N SER A 165 -5.11 0.10 -4.00
CA SER A 165 -4.83 1.37 -3.32
C SER A 165 -3.36 1.51 -2.94
N GLY A 166 -2.85 2.74 -3.01
CA GLY A 166 -1.46 3.07 -2.75
C GLY A 166 -1.27 3.89 -1.48
N GLY A 167 -0.26 3.54 -0.67
CA GLY A 167 0.32 4.39 0.38
C GLY A 167 1.76 4.78 0.04
N LEU A 168 2.16 5.97 0.45
CA LEU A 168 3.50 6.51 0.19
C LEU A 168 4.33 6.49 1.47
N TYR A 169 5.53 5.95 1.40
CA TYR A 169 6.50 5.82 2.49
C TYR A 169 7.81 6.53 2.12
#